data_AF-A0A8T0DGU1-F1
#
_entry.id   AF-A0A8T0DGU1-F1
#
_cell.length_a   1.000
_cell.length_b   1.000
_cell.length_c   1.000
_cell.angle_alpha   90.00
_cell.angle_beta   90.00
_cell.angle_gamma   90.00
#
_symmetry.space_group_name_H-M   'P 1'
#
loop_
_entity.id
_entity.type
_entity.pdbx_description
1 polymer ?
#
loop_
_entity_poly.entity_id
_entity_poly.type
_entity_poly.pdbx_seq_one_letter_code
_entity_poly.pdbx_strand_id
1 'polypeptide(L)'
;MSEEAIGFDIGNHKSCVTSCNETGIDVVLNDYLQRTTATCVGFDGFTRMVGYEAMGQFEGNVKNTFDNFLPLIGKLFNDSVLR
;
A
#
# COMPACT_ATOMS: atom_id res chain seq x y z
N MET A 1 9.37 20.68 21.43
CA MET A 1 8.41 20.05 20.52
C MET A 1 8.69 18.57 20.60
N SER A 2 7.74 17.76 21.05
CA SER A 2 7.85 16.31 20.93
C SER A 2 7.81 15.97 19.44
N GLU A 3 8.80 15.22 18.96
CA GLU A 3 8.80 14.74 17.58
C GLU A 3 7.81 13.59 17.48
N GLU A 4 6.68 13.83 16.81
CA GLU A 4 5.72 12.78 16.47
C GLU A 4 6.35 11.87 15.40
N ALA A 5 6.34 10.56 15.63
CA ALA A 5 6.90 9.58 14.71
C ALA A 5 5.77 8.84 13.99
N ILE A 6 5.94 8.60 12.69
CA ILE A 6 4.99 7.82 11.88
C ILE A 6 5.64 6.48 11.51
N GLY A 7 4.99 5.39 11.89
CA GLY A 7 5.38 4.04 11.51
C GLY A 7 4.62 3.57 10.27
N PHE A 8 5.36 3.06 9.29
CA PHE A 8 4.81 2.43 8.08
C PHE A 8 5.13 0.94 8.08
N ASP A 9 4.08 0.12 8.05
CA ASP A 9 4.17 -1.29 7.70
C ASP A 9 3.66 -1.45 6.26
N ILE A 10 4.51 -1.93 5.38
CA ILE A 10 4.18 -2.16 3.97
C ILE A 10 4.22 -3.66 3.74
N GLY A 11 3.05 -4.30 3.74
CA GLY A 11 2.91 -5.72 3.43
C GLY A 11 2.58 -5.95 1.96
N ASN A 12 2.67 -7.21 1.50
CA ASN A 12 2.40 -7.58 0.10
C ASN A 12 0.97 -7.27 -0.37
N HIS A 13 -0.02 -7.38 0.54
CA HIS A 13 -1.44 -7.18 0.21
C HIS A 13 -2.10 -6.05 0.99
N LYS A 14 -1.57 -5.73 2.17
CA LYS A 14 -2.08 -4.68 3.03
C LYS A 14 -0.93 -3.95 3.69
N SER A 15 -1.09 -2.65 3.83
CA SER A 15 -0.19 -1.74 4.53
C SER A 15 -0.93 -1.12 5.71
N CYS A 16 -0.19 -0.72 6.74
CA CYS A 16 -0.71 -0.11 7.95
C CYS A 16 0.13 1.12 8.30
N VAL A 17 -0.52 2.17 8.80
CA VAL A 17 0.14 3.40 9.26
C VAL A 17 -0.18 3.60 10.73
N THR A 18 0.84 3.93 11.51
CA THR A 18 0.73 4.22 12.93
C THR A 18 1.33 5.58 13.24
N SER A 19 0.72 6.33 14.16
CA SER A 19 1.33 7.51 14.77
C SER A 19 1.75 7.18 16.20
N CYS A 20 2.95 7.62 16.58
CA CYS A 20 3.44 7.58 17.95
C CYS A 20 3.50 9.01 18.49
N ASN A 21 2.74 9.25 19.56
CA ASN A 21 2.66 10.53 20.27
C ASN A 21 2.99 10.34 21.76
N GLU A 22 2.92 11.41 22.55
CA GLU A 22 3.26 11.38 23.98
C GLU A 22 2.39 10.41 24.80
N THR A 23 1.19 10.08 24.32
CA THR A 23 0.21 9.23 25.02
C THR A 23 0.23 7.77 24.57
N GLY A 24 0.92 7.45 23.47
CA GLY A 24 1.02 6.08 22.97
C GLY A 24 1.09 5.98 21.45
N ILE A 25 0.63 4.83 20.94
CA ILE A 25 0.64 4.49 19.51
C ILE A 25 -0.80 4.29 19.04
N ASP A 26 -1.18 5.00 17.97
CA ASP A 26 -2.49 4.90 17.34
C ASP A 26 -2.36 4.36 15.91
N VAL A 27 -3.21 3.37 15.56
CA VAL A 27 -3.34 2.91 14.17
C VAL A 27 -4.29 3.84 13.42
N VAL A 28 -3.81 4.44 12.35
CA VAL A 28 -4.53 5.45 11.57
C VAL A 28 -5.61 4.79 10.70
N LEU A 29 -6.79 5.40 10.63
CA LEU A 29 -7.85 4.99 9.71
C LEU A 29 -7.65 5.64 8.34
N ASN A 30 -7.92 4.88 7.28
CA ASN A 30 -8.06 5.46 5.95
C ASN A 30 -9.46 6.09 5.74
N ASP A 31 -9.66 6.63 4.55
CA ASP A 31 -10.92 7.19 4.04
C ASP A 31 -12.08 6.19 3.97
N TYR A 32 -11.79 4.88 4.02
CA TYR A 32 -12.76 3.80 4.13
C TYR A 32 -13.02 3.35 5.59
N LEU A 33 -12.51 4.08 6.59
CA LEU A 33 -12.61 3.74 8.01
C LEU A 33 -11.98 2.38 8.36
N GLN A 34 -10.97 1.96 7.60
CA GLN A 34 -10.20 0.73 7.84
C GLN A 34 -8.81 1.05 8.38
N ARG A 35 -8.31 0.18 9.26
CA ARG A 35 -6.97 0.29 9.90
C ARG A 35 -5.81 -0.21 9.03
N THR A 36 -6.14 -0.75 7.87
CA THR A 36 -5.17 -1.18 6.86
C THR A 36 -5.62 -0.63 5.54
N THR A 37 -4.70 -0.41 4.61
CA THR A 37 -4.97 -0.04 3.22
C THR A 37 -4.45 -1.14 2.31
N ALA A 38 -5.16 -1.50 1.24
CA ALA A 38 -4.64 -2.48 0.29
C ALA A 38 -3.31 -2.02 -0.32
N THR A 39 -2.33 -2.92 -0.43
CA THR A 39 -1.07 -2.63 -1.12
C THR A 39 -1.27 -2.80 -2.62
N CYS A 40 -2.01 -1.85 -3.19
CA CYS A 40 -2.46 -1.90 -4.57
C CYS A 40 -2.41 -0.50 -5.19
N VAL A 41 -1.96 -0.43 -6.44
CA VAL A 41 -1.91 0.81 -7.23
C VAL A 41 -2.53 0.53 -8.60
N GLY A 42 -3.40 1.42 -9.06
CA GLY A 42 -4.07 1.31 -10.36
C GLY A 42 -3.90 2.57 -11.19
N PHE A 43 -3.95 2.44 -12.52
CA PHE A 43 -3.87 3.57 -13.45
C PHE A 43 -5.00 3.48 -14.49
N ASP A 44 -5.67 4.60 -14.75
CA ASP A 44 -6.75 4.71 -15.76
C ASP A 44 -6.42 5.67 -16.92
N GLY A 45 -5.15 6.06 -17.03
CA GLY A 45 -4.65 6.99 -18.04
C GLY A 45 -4.70 8.47 -17.64
N PHE A 46 -5.49 8.83 -16.63
CA PHE A 46 -5.59 10.20 -16.12
C PHE A 46 -5.21 10.29 -14.64
N THR A 47 -5.52 9.25 -13.87
CA THR A 47 -5.41 9.22 -12.42
C THR A 47 -4.64 7.97 -11.98
N ARG A 48 -3.88 8.14 -10.89
CA ARG A 48 -3.32 7.03 -10.13
C ARG A 48 -4.21 6.78 -8.93
N MET A 49 -4.84 5.61 -8.90
CA MET A 49 -5.62 5.10 -7.79
C MET A 49 -4.73 4.33 -6.84
N VAL A 50 -5.02 4.38 -5.54
CA VAL A 50 -4.21 3.71 -4.51
C VAL A 50 -5.13 3.02 -3.50
N GLY A 51 -4.69 1.93 -2.93
CA GLY A 51 -5.41 1.30 -1.84
C GLY A 51 -6.63 0.53 -2.31
N TYR A 52 -7.72 0.65 -1.55
CA TYR A 52 -8.95 -0.07 -1.85
C TYR A 52 -9.63 0.41 -3.13
N GLU A 53 -9.44 1.67 -3.52
CA GLU A 53 -9.91 2.19 -4.79
C GLU A 53 -9.29 1.42 -5.97
N ALA A 54 -7.97 1.26 -5.98
CA ALA A 54 -7.27 0.48 -7.01
C ALA A 54 -7.68 -1.00 -7.00
N MET A 55 -7.78 -1.60 -5.80
CA MET A 55 -8.19 -3.00 -5.64
C MET A 55 -9.60 -3.26 -6.18
N GLY A 56 -10.54 -2.32 -6.01
CA GLY A 56 -11.91 -2.44 -6.52
C GLY A 56 -12.00 -2.54 -8.04
N GLN A 57 -10.97 -2.11 -8.76
CA GLN A 57 -10.90 -2.19 -10.23
C GLN A 57 -10.11 -3.38 -10.77
N PHE A 58 -9.64 -4.28 -9.90
CA PHE A 58 -8.77 -5.39 -10.31
C PHE A 58 -9.36 -6.23 -11.44
N GLU A 59 -10.65 -6.56 -11.37
CA GLU A 59 -11.31 -7.36 -12.42
C GLU A 59 -11.50 -6.59 -13.74
N GLY A 60 -11.85 -5.30 -13.65
CA GLY A 60 -12.17 -4.46 -14.82
C GLY A 60 -10.96 -3.82 -15.50
N ASN A 61 -9.83 -3.71 -14.80
CA ASN A 61 -8.63 -3.01 -15.24
C ASN A 61 -7.34 -3.79 -14.91
N VAL A 62 -7.40 -5.13 -14.96
CA VAL A 62 -6.32 -6.04 -14.52
C VAL A 62 -4.92 -5.69 -15.07
N LYS A 63 -4.85 -5.20 -16.32
CA LYS A 63 -3.55 -4.87 -16.96
C LYS A 63 -2.87 -3.65 -16.36
N ASN A 64 -3.63 -2.77 -15.69
CA ASN A 64 -3.14 -1.52 -15.13
C ASN A 64 -3.34 -1.42 -13.62
N THR A 65 -3.69 -2.54 -12.96
CA THR A 65 -3.84 -2.64 -11.50
C THR A 65 -2.78 -3.60 -10.97
N PHE A 66 -1.97 -3.14 -10.02
CA PHE A 66 -0.79 -3.83 -9.53
C PHE A 66 -0.90 -4.07 -8.03
N ASP A 67 -0.84 -5.34 -7.61
CA ASP A 67 -0.70 -5.78 -6.22
C ASP A 67 0.54 -6.68 -6.07
N ASN A 68 0.89 -7.06 -4.84
CA ASN A 68 1.98 -8.01 -4.54
C ASN A 68 3.32 -7.67 -5.23
N PHE A 69 3.65 -6.37 -5.34
CA PHE A 69 4.86 -5.90 -6.03
C PHE A 69 6.08 -5.81 -5.09
N LEU A 70 5.91 -5.95 -3.78
CA LEU A 70 7.00 -5.89 -2.80
C LEU A 70 8.11 -6.93 -3.02
N PRO A 71 7.81 -8.20 -3.37
CA PRO A 71 8.84 -9.19 -3.69
C PRO A 71 9.75 -8.81 -4.87
N LEU A 72 9.33 -7.86 -5.71
CA LEU A 72 10.10 -7.37 -6.85
C LEU A 72 11.14 -6.31 -6.45
N ILE A 73 11.00 -5.69 -5.26
CA ILE A 73 11.89 -4.61 -4.82
C ILE A 73 13.31 -5.14 -4.66
N GLY A 74 14.27 -4.44 -5.27
CA GLY A 74 15.69 -4.81 -5.24
C GLY A 74 16.06 -6.03 -6.11
N LYS A 75 15.09 -6.60 -6.84
CA LYS A 75 15.34 -7.72 -7.75
C LYS A 75 15.77 -7.22 -9.12
N LEU A 76 16.70 -7.96 -9.73
CA LEU A 76 17.02 -7.78 -11.14
C LEU A 76 15.92 -8.40 -12.00
N PHE A 77 15.71 -7.85 -13.19
CA PHE A 77 14.72 -8.37 -14.14
C PHE A 77 14.91 -9.85 -14.48
N ASN A 78 16.16 -10.35 -14.43
CA ASN A 78 16.51 -11.73 -14.71
C ASN A 78 16.71 -12.61 -13.46
N ASP A 79 16.35 -12.11 -12.27
CA ASP A 79 16.41 -12.89 -11.03
C ASP A 79 15.50 -14.12 -11.17
N SER A 80 16.03 -15.29 -10.81
CA SER A 80 15.33 -16.57 -10.93
C SER A 80 14.03 -16.64 -10.11
N VAL A 81 13.90 -15.82 -9.07
CA VAL A 81 12.69 -15.75 -8.24
C VAL A 81 11.51 -15.09 -9.00
N LEU A 82 11.79 -14.38 -10.10
CA LEU A 82 10.77 -13.72 -10.93
C LEU A 82 10.30 -14.56 -12.14
N ARG A 83 10.86 -15.76 -12.32
CA ARG A 83 10.54 -16.66 -13.44
C ARG A 83 9.59 -17.78 -13.04
#